data_AF-A0A5C3LNI1-F1
#
_entry.id   AF-A0A5C3LNI1-F1
#
_cell.length_a   1.000
_cell.length_b   1.000
_cell.length_c   1.000
_cell.angle_alpha   90.00
_cell.angle_beta   90.00
_cell.angle_gamma   90.00
#
_symmetry.space_group_name_H-M   'P 1'
#
loop_
_entity.id
_entity.type
_entity.pdbx_description
1 polymer ?
#
loop_
_entity_poly.entity_id
_entity_poly.type
_entity_poly.pdbx_seq_one_letter_code
_entity_poly.pdbx_strand_id
1 'polypeptide(L)'
;LIDDGISPSAEDIICGVYKRPTGNGQQTADYSWWPKATIWENRGMNFGYWTTDCEKWFQKRLGDIQCGTATPRTAKEWTNILK
;
A
#
# COMPACT_ATOMS: atom_id res chain seq x y z
N LEU A 1 -18.01 -21.21 2.44
CA LEU A 1 -18.18 -19.85 2.98
C LEU A 1 -17.70 -18.90 1.91
N ILE A 2 -18.54 -17.98 1.45
CA ILE A 2 -18.11 -16.88 0.58
C ILE A 2 -17.49 -15.86 1.53
N ASP A 3 -16.21 -15.55 1.35
CA ASP A 3 -15.56 -14.43 2.02
C ASP A 3 -16.30 -13.16 1.58
N ASP A 4 -17.01 -12.51 2.49
CA ASP A 4 -17.54 -11.17 2.26
C ASP A 4 -16.33 -10.25 2.07
N GLY A 5 -15.88 -10.14 0.81
CA GLY A 5 -14.62 -9.50 0.46
C GLY A 5 -14.42 -8.17 1.17
N ILE A 6 -13.16 -7.88 1.53
CA ILE A 6 -12.80 -6.68 2.29
C ILE A 6 -13.36 -5.44 1.59
N SER A 7 -14.19 -4.68 2.31
CA SER A 7 -14.77 -3.44 1.79
C SER A 7 -13.67 -2.40 1.54
N PRO A 8 -13.83 -1.50 0.56
CA PRO A 8 -12.79 -0.52 0.23
C PRO A 8 -12.35 0.35 1.41
N SER A 9 -13.28 0.63 2.35
CA SER A 9 -12.99 1.37 3.58
C SER A 9 -12.19 0.53 4.59
N ALA A 10 -12.44 -0.77 4.69
CA ALA A 10 -11.66 -1.67 5.53
C ALA A 10 -10.24 -1.84 4.96
N GLU A 11 -10.11 -1.94 3.64
CA GLU A 11 -8.81 -1.94 2.95
C GLU A 11 -8.04 -0.65 3.26
N ASP A 12 -8.70 0.50 3.20
CA ASP A 12 -8.08 1.79 3.54
C ASP A 12 -7.53 1.81 4.97
N ILE A 13 -8.27 1.24 5.93
CA ILE A 13 -7.84 1.14 7.33
C ILE A 13 -6.63 0.21 7.45
N ILE A 14 -6.69 -0.97 6.84
CA ILE A 14 -5.61 -1.97 6.91
C ILE A 14 -4.32 -1.44 6.26
N CYS A 15 -4.43 -0.75 5.12
CA CYS A 15 -3.29 -0.16 4.43
C CYS A 15 -2.76 1.13 5.09
N GLY A 16 -3.44 1.63 6.13
CA GLY A 16 -3.07 2.85 6.83
C GLY A 16 -3.20 4.09 5.94
N VAL A 17 -4.28 4.16 5.15
CA VAL A 17 -4.55 5.27 4.25
C VAL A 17 -4.97 6.51 5.04
N TYR A 18 -4.39 7.66 4.71
CA TYR A 18 -4.84 8.95 5.19
C TYR A 18 -4.88 9.96 4.04
N LYS A 19 -5.79 10.93 4.14
CA LYS A 19 -6.01 11.95 3.12
C LYS A 19 -5.24 13.21 3.46
N ARG A 20 -4.37 13.65 2.55
CA ARG A 20 -3.64 14.91 2.69
C ARG A 20 -4.13 15.94 1.68
N PRO A 21 -4.42 17.19 2.09
CA PRO A 21 -4.73 18.27 1.15
C PRO A 21 -3.57 18.50 0.18
N THR A 22 -3.88 18.64 -1.10
CA THR A 22 -2.86 18.86 -2.15
C THR A 22 -2.50 20.33 -2.37
N GLY A 23 -3.17 21.24 -1.66
CA GLY A 23 -3.01 22.70 -1.84
C GLY A 23 -3.85 23.29 -2.97
N ASN A 24 -4.41 22.45 -3.86
CA ASN A 24 -5.33 22.88 -4.91
C ASN A 24 -6.79 22.71 -4.48
N GLY A 25 -7.31 23.71 -3.76
CA GLY A 25 -8.71 23.75 -3.35
C GLY A 25 -9.12 22.56 -2.48
N GLN A 26 -10.21 21.87 -2.84
CA GLN A 26 -10.73 20.70 -2.12
C GLN A 26 -10.05 19.37 -2.52
N GLN A 27 -9.05 19.39 -3.41
CA GLN A 27 -8.40 18.17 -3.85
C GLN A 27 -7.53 17.57 -2.72
N THR A 28 -7.82 16.33 -2.36
CA THR A 28 -7.02 15.52 -1.43
C THR A 28 -6.29 14.42 -2.19
N ALA A 29 -5.15 14.00 -1.67
CA ALA A 29 -4.41 12.84 -2.14
C ALA A 29 -4.37 11.80 -1.02
N ASP A 30 -4.58 10.55 -1.40
CA ASP A 30 -4.50 9.41 -0.51
C ASP A 30 -3.04 8.95 -0.38
N TYR A 31 -2.56 8.86 0.85
CA TYR A 31 -1.24 8.35 1.21
C TYR A 31 -1.42 7.12 2.09
N SER A 32 -0.66 6.07 1.85
CA SER A 32 -0.76 4.82 2.61
C SER A 32 0.60 4.28 3.03
N TRP A 33 0.64 3.54 4.13
CA TRP A 33 1.86 2.88 4.62
C TRP A 33 2.17 1.59 3.86
N TRP A 34 1.11 0.94 3.38
CA TRP A 34 1.14 -0.28 2.56
C TRP A 34 0.38 -0.08 1.24
N PRO A 35 0.75 -0.79 0.16
CA PRO A 35 0.04 -0.72 -1.11
C PRO A 35 -1.33 -1.39 -0.97
N LYS A 36 -2.33 -0.83 -1.65
CA LYS A 36 -3.65 -1.45 -1.82
C LYS A 36 -3.55 -2.73 -2.64
N ALA A 37 -4.47 -3.67 -2.43
CA ALA A 37 -4.53 -4.95 -3.13
C ALA A 37 -4.54 -4.73 -4.65
N THR A 38 -5.35 -3.80 -5.13
CA THR A 38 -5.42 -3.44 -6.56
C THR A 38 -4.07 -2.98 -7.16
N ILE A 39 -3.20 -2.36 -6.38
CA ILE A 39 -1.86 -1.94 -6.84
C ILE A 39 -0.89 -3.11 -6.77
N TRP A 40 -0.99 -3.93 -5.73
CA TRP A 40 -0.17 -5.12 -5.53
C TRP A 40 -0.40 -6.17 -6.62
N GLU A 41 -1.67 -6.45 -6.93
CA GLU A 41 -2.10 -7.48 -7.88
C GLU A 41 -1.71 -7.17 -9.33
N ASN A 42 -1.68 -5.89 -9.70
CA ASN A 42 -1.36 -5.43 -11.04
C ASN A 42 0.17 -5.32 -11.31
N ARG A 43 1.02 -5.87 -10.42
CA ARG A 43 2.48 -5.71 -10.47
C ARG A 43 3.22 -7.04 -10.24
N GLY A 44 4.53 -7.03 -10.48
CA GLY A 44 5.40 -8.22 -10.56
C GLY A 44 5.54 -9.05 -9.28
N MET A 45 4.87 -8.70 -8.19
CA MET A 45 4.84 -9.47 -6.93
C MET A 45 3.58 -10.34 -6.77
N ASN A 46 2.67 -10.33 -7.74
CA ASN A 46 1.49 -11.19 -7.72
C ASN A 46 1.77 -12.57 -8.35
N PHE A 47 2.40 -13.46 -7.57
CA PHE A 47 2.65 -14.85 -7.98
C PHE A 47 1.50 -15.81 -7.62
N GLY A 48 0.36 -15.29 -7.13
CA GLY A 48 -0.77 -16.09 -6.62
C GLY A 48 -0.56 -16.65 -5.21
N TYR A 49 0.61 -16.44 -4.61
CA TYR A 49 0.91 -16.75 -3.22
C TYR A 49 2.01 -15.83 -2.68
N TRP A 50 2.17 -15.79 -1.36
CA TRP A 50 3.21 -15.00 -0.70
C TRP A 50 4.58 -15.68 -0.89
N THR A 51 5.41 -15.11 -1.77
CA THR A 51 6.75 -15.64 -2.03
C THR A 51 7.77 -15.15 -1.00
N THR A 52 8.92 -15.79 -0.96
CA THR A 52 10.06 -15.34 -0.14
C THR A 52 10.47 -13.90 -0.45
N ASP A 53 10.32 -13.44 -1.69
CA ASP A 53 10.65 -12.08 -2.07
C ASP A 53 9.59 -11.06 -1.62
N CYS A 54 8.31 -11.47 -1.56
CA CYS A 54 7.25 -10.69 -0.90
C CYS A 54 7.56 -10.48 0.58
N GLU A 55 7.98 -11.54 1.28
CA GLU A 55 8.35 -11.46 2.71
C GLU A 55 9.56 -10.54 2.92
N LYS A 56 10.63 -10.71 2.14
CA LYS A 56 11.82 -9.84 2.23
C LYS A 56 11.47 -8.37 2.02
N TRP A 57 10.62 -8.09 1.03
CA TRP A 57 10.16 -6.74 0.75
C TRP A 57 9.36 -6.16 1.93
N PHE A 58 8.44 -6.95 2.49
CA PHE A 58 7.60 -6.54 3.62
C PHE A 58 8.44 -6.25 4.86
N GLN A 59 9.32 -7.18 5.24
CA GLN A 59 10.21 -7.03 6.40
C GLN A 59 11.14 -5.83 6.26
N LYS A 60 11.72 -5.63 5.06
CA LYS A 60 12.58 -4.48 4.79
C LYS A 60 11.82 -3.17 5.00
N ARG A 61 10.63 -3.06 4.40
CA ARG A 61 9.82 -1.84 4.54
C ARG A 61 9.32 -1.64 5.97
N LEU A 62 8.95 -2.71 6.68
CA LEU A 62 8.59 -2.62 8.09
C LEU A 62 9.75 -2.08 8.94
N GLY A 63 10.97 -2.56 8.69
CA GLY A 63 12.18 -2.03 9.31
C GLY A 63 12.38 -0.54 9.02
N ASP A 64 12.23 -0.12 7.75
CA ASP A 64 12.35 1.30 7.37
C ASP A 64 11.29 2.18 8.06
N ILE A 65 10.06 1.67 8.24
CA ILE A 65 9.00 2.38 8.97
C ILE A 65 9.39 2.52 10.45
N GLN A 66 9.86 1.45 11.08
CA GLN A 66 10.26 1.46 12.49
C GLN A 66 11.48 2.34 12.75
N CYS A 67 12.41 2.43 11.80
CA CYS A 67 13.56 3.35 11.86
C CYS A 67 13.19 4.80 11.50
N GLY A 68 11.96 5.09 11.08
CA GLY A 68 11.51 6.42 10.68
C GLY A 68 12.10 6.90 9.34
N THR A 69 12.67 6.00 8.54
CA THR A 69 13.26 6.32 7.22
C THR A 69 12.25 6.17 6.08
N ALA A 70 11.15 5.44 6.30
CA ALA A 70 10.05 5.34 5.35
C ALA A 70 8.97 6.40 5.60
N THR A 71 8.39 6.87 4.50
CA THR A 71 7.17 7.68 4.51
C THR A 71 6.00 6.94 3.84
N PRO A 72 4.76 7.33 4.16
CA PRO A 72 3.58 6.90 3.41
C PRO A 72 3.66 7.41 1.97
N ARG A 73 3.00 6.68 1.07
CA ARG A 73 3.14 6.88 -0.37
C ARG A 73 1.78 6.95 -1.05
N THR A 74 1.74 7.69 -2.14
CA THR A 74 0.59 7.74 -3.05
C THR A 74 0.52 6.47 -3.90
N ALA A 75 -0.65 6.20 -4.50
CA ALA A 75 -0.84 5.08 -5.41
C ALA A 75 0.16 5.06 -6.59
N LYS A 76 0.54 6.24 -7.09
CA LYS A 76 1.53 6.40 -8.15
C LYS A 76 2.94 6.01 -7.69
N GLU A 77 3.33 6.42 -6.49
CA GLU A 77 4.62 6.03 -5.93
C GLU A 77 4.68 4.52 -5.66
N TRP A 78 3.61 3.92 -5.15
CA TRP A 78 3.51 2.47 -4.98
C TRP A 78 3.70 1.72 -6.30
N THR A 79 3.03 2.19 -7.36
CA THR A 79 3.20 1.66 -8.71
C THR A 79 4.65 1.70 -9.19
N ASN A 80 5.42 2.73 -8.83
CA ASN A 80 6.79 2.87 -9.29
C ASN A 80 7.79 1.96 -8.54
N ILE A 81 7.51 1.63 -7.28
CA ILE A 81 8.41 0.81 -6.45
C ILE A 81 8.12 -0.69 -6.56
N LEU A 82 6.86 -1.05 -6.83
CA LEU A 82 6.43 -2.43 -7.09
C LEU A 82 6.61 -2.69 -8.59
N LYS A 83 7.83 -3.01 -9.01
CA LYS A 83 8.14 -3.42 -10.39
C LYS A 83 8.11 -4.93 -10.51
#